data_AF-A0A7S3HFY5-F1
#
_entry.id   AF-A0A7S3HFY5-F1
#
_cell.length_a   1.000
_cell.length_b   1.000
_cell.length_c   1.000
_cell.angle_alpha   90.00
_cell.angle_beta   90.00
_cell.angle_gamma   90.00
#
_symmetry.space_group_name_H-M   'P 1'
#
loop_
_entity.id
_entity.type
_entity.pdbx_description
1 polymer ?
#
loop_
_entity_poly.entity_id
_entity_poly.type
_entity_poly.pdbx_seq_one_letter_code
_entity_poly.pdbx_strand_id
1 'polypeptide(L)'
;FAKNDGSMCLRSPTYFDSENPNGASVWGREAIGAIVVTIRGKTTFDKMARNAEEAGAVALVVVNNKTAWDESFDMCCDSPGFAGLYVAPPKVPAILVPKAVRDILCGGRLGLKARIVRR
;
A
#
# COMPACT_ATOMS: atom_id res chain seq x y z
N PHE A 1 23.15 22.58 -3.79
CA PHE A 1 22.41 23.43 -2.84
C PHE A 1 20.99 22.90 -2.68
N ALA A 2 20.66 22.28 -1.55
CA ALA A 2 19.28 21.96 -1.21
C ALA A 2 18.64 23.25 -0.69
N LYS A 3 17.55 23.67 -1.34
CA LYS A 3 16.71 24.79 -0.93
C LYS A 3 16.13 24.50 0.46
N ASN A 4 16.43 25.37 1.45
CA ASN A 4 16.02 25.25 2.87
C ASN A 4 14.51 25.47 3.09
N ASP A 5 13.78 25.72 2.03
CA ASP A 5 12.33 25.94 1.90
C ASP A 5 11.54 24.62 1.68
N GLY A 6 12.18 23.45 1.89
CA GLY A 6 11.53 22.16 1.79
C GLY A 6 10.42 21.99 2.83
N SER A 7 9.17 22.20 2.43
CA SER A 7 8.01 21.87 3.26
C SER A 7 8.03 20.36 3.55
N MET A 8 7.97 20.00 4.83
CA MET A 8 7.85 18.60 5.23
C MET A 8 6.49 18.08 4.75
N CYS A 9 6.49 16.94 4.05
CA CYS A 9 5.24 16.28 3.66
C CYS A 9 4.36 16.09 4.89
N LEU A 10 3.06 16.37 4.74
CA LEU A 10 2.07 16.10 5.77
C LEU A 10 2.13 14.61 6.14
N ARG A 11 1.93 14.34 7.44
CA ARG A 11 1.90 12.98 7.96
C ARG A 11 0.55 12.35 7.62
N SER A 12 0.57 11.24 6.90
CA SER A 12 -0.64 10.46 6.65
C SER A 12 -0.82 9.40 7.73
N PRO A 13 -2.06 9.14 8.20
CA PRO A 13 -2.33 8.01 9.07
C PRO A 13 -2.04 6.70 8.32
N THR A 14 -1.65 5.66 9.05
CA THR A 14 -1.64 4.30 8.51
C THR A 14 -2.93 3.58 8.90
N TYR A 15 -3.53 2.86 7.97
CA TYR A 15 -4.76 2.10 8.20
C TYR A 15 -4.53 0.63 7.88
N PHE A 16 -4.83 -0.25 8.84
CA PHE A 16 -4.85 -1.69 8.65
C PHE A 16 -6.22 -2.20 9.06
N ASP A 17 -6.84 -2.97 8.16
CA ASP A 17 -8.15 -3.55 8.34
C ASP A 17 -8.01 -5.06 8.63
N SER A 18 -8.39 -5.48 9.84
CA SER A 18 -8.33 -6.89 10.24
C SER A 18 -9.38 -7.75 9.56
N GLU A 19 -10.49 -7.17 9.09
CA GLU A 19 -11.57 -7.87 8.39
C GLU A 19 -11.26 -8.01 6.89
N ASN A 20 -10.48 -7.08 6.34
CA ASN A 20 -9.95 -7.12 4.97
C ASN A 20 -8.41 -7.11 4.93
N PRO A 21 -7.72 -8.09 5.56
CA PRO A 21 -6.27 -8.03 5.79
C PRO A 21 -5.46 -8.29 4.52
N ASN A 22 -6.07 -8.82 3.48
CA ASN A 22 -5.41 -9.16 2.20
C ASN A 22 -5.92 -8.28 1.04
N GLY A 23 -6.67 -7.22 1.33
CA GLY A 23 -7.20 -6.29 0.32
C GLY A 23 -8.06 -6.95 -0.75
N ALA A 24 -8.85 -7.96 -0.38
CA ALA A 24 -9.71 -8.70 -1.32
C ALA A 24 -10.87 -7.85 -1.84
N SER A 25 -11.31 -6.87 -1.04
CA SER A 25 -12.31 -5.84 -1.37
C SER A 25 -11.74 -4.43 -1.19
N VAL A 26 -12.49 -3.43 -1.66
CA VAL A 26 -12.26 -2.01 -1.39
C VAL A 26 -12.34 -1.76 0.11
N TRP A 27 -11.47 -0.90 0.64
CA TRP A 27 -11.49 -0.53 2.06
C TRP A 27 -12.52 0.56 2.37
N GLY A 28 -12.92 0.62 3.64
CA GLY A 28 -13.88 1.60 4.16
C GLY A 28 -13.37 3.05 4.17
N ARG A 29 -14.18 3.94 4.73
CA ARG A 29 -13.92 5.40 4.77
C ARG A 29 -12.63 5.77 5.51
N GLU A 30 -12.19 4.92 6.43
CA GLU A 30 -10.97 5.04 7.21
C GLU A 30 -9.70 5.02 6.35
N ALA A 31 -9.78 4.48 5.13
CA ALA A 31 -8.67 4.45 4.18
C ALA A 31 -8.47 5.79 3.44
N ILE A 32 -9.47 6.70 3.43
CA ILE A 32 -9.40 7.96 2.68
C ILE A 32 -8.26 8.83 3.23
N GLY A 33 -7.32 9.21 2.37
CA GLY A 33 -6.15 10.02 2.78
C GLY A 33 -5.10 9.26 3.59
N ALA A 34 -5.33 7.97 3.87
CA ALA A 34 -4.45 7.11 4.65
C ALA A 34 -3.47 6.34 3.77
N ILE A 35 -2.41 5.85 4.40
CA ILE A 35 -1.55 4.80 3.86
C ILE A 35 -2.16 3.47 4.28
N VAL A 36 -2.74 2.75 3.31
CA VAL A 36 -3.35 1.44 3.57
C VAL A 36 -2.24 0.41 3.71
N VAL A 37 -2.34 -0.41 4.74
CA VAL A 37 -1.47 -1.56 4.98
C VAL A 37 -2.29 -2.82 4.71
N THR A 38 -1.71 -3.75 3.96
CA THR A 38 -2.30 -5.05 3.67
C THR A 38 -1.24 -6.14 3.79
N ILE A 39 -1.66 -7.39 3.95
CA ILE A 39 -0.79 -8.55 4.00
C ILE A 39 -0.91 -9.27 2.67
N ARG A 40 0.25 -9.64 2.11
CA ARG A 40 0.32 -10.46 0.92
C ARG A 40 -0.46 -11.75 1.12
N GLY A 41 -1.32 -12.10 0.17
CA GLY A 41 -2.19 -13.27 0.27
C GLY A 41 -2.58 -13.81 -1.09
N LYS A 42 -3.87 -14.15 -1.23
CA LYS A 42 -4.45 -14.69 -2.47
C LYS A 42 -4.84 -13.61 -3.49
N THR A 43 -4.95 -12.35 -3.06
CA THR A 43 -5.25 -11.22 -3.94
C THR A 43 -3.98 -10.81 -4.72
N THR A 44 -4.12 -10.41 -5.98
CA THR A 44 -3.01 -9.87 -6.77
C THR A 44 -2.63 -8.47 -6.30
N PHE A 45 -1.38 -8.06 -6.52
CA PHE A 45 -0.91 -6.73 -6.13
C PHE A 45 -1.66 -5.62 -6.88
N ASP A 46 -1.91 -5.80 -8.18
CA ASP A 46 -2.69 -4.86 -8.98
C ASP A 46 -4.11 -4.67 -8.42
N LYS A 47 -4.80 -5.76 -8.04
CA LYS A 47 -6.13 -5.66 -7.44
C LYS A 47 -6.09 -4.95 -6.08
N MET A 48 -5.09 -5.22 -5.23
CA MET A 48 -4.93 -4.49 -3.97
C MET A 48 -4.72 -2.99 -4.21
N ALA A 49 -3.86 -2.63 -5.19
CA ALA A 49 -3.58 -1.23 -5.52
C ALA A 49 -4.81 -0.50 -6.08
N ARG A 50 -5.62 -1.17 -6.91
CA ARG A 50 -6.91 -0.63 -7.39
C ARG A 50 -7.92 -0.44 -6.26
N ASN A 51 -8.05 -1.44 -5.37
CA ASN A 51 -8.93 -1.33 -4.21
C ASN A 51 -8.50 -0.19 -3.27
N ALA A 52 -7.19 0.08 -3.16
CA ALA A 52 -6.67 1.20 -2.37
C ALA A 52 -6.95 2.55 -3.05
N GLU A 53 -6.78 2.62 -4.37
CA GLU A 53 -7.14 3.79 -5.18
C GLU A 53 -8.63 4.11 -5.08
N GLU A 54 -9.50 3.11 -5.24
CA GLU A 54 -10.94 3.27 -5.13
C GLU A 54 -11.38 3.71 -3.72
N ALA A 55 -10.69 3.24 -2.68
CA ALA A 55 -10.92 3.68 -1.30
C ALA A 55 -10.40 5.10 -1.00
N GLY A 56 -9.70 5.75 -1.95
CA GLY A 56 -9.14 7.09 -1.76
C GLY A 56 -7.87 7.12 -0.91
N ALA A 57 -7.15 6.00 -0.81
CA ALA A 57 -5.86 5.94 -0.13
C ALA A 57 -4.80 6.78 -0.86
N VAL A 58 -3.79 7.25 -0.12
CA VAL A 58 -2.66 8.00 -0.71
C VAL A 58 -1.45 7.12 -1.02
N ALA A 59 -1.38 5.93 -0.42
CA ALA A 59 -0.37 4.91 -0.72
C ALA A 59 -0.85 3.53 -0.25
N LEU A 60 -0.22 2.48 -0.78
CA LEU A 60 -0.40 1.09 -0.37
C LEU A 60 0.93 0.51 0.12
N VAL A 61 0.90 -0.14 1.27
CA VAL A 61 2.02 -0.93 1.81
C VAL A 61 1.59 -2.37 1.90
N VAL A 62 2.23 -3.24 1.12
CA VAL A 62 1.98 -4.68 1.15
C VAL A 62 3.05 -5.34 2.01
N VAL A 63 2.65 -5.96 3.12
CA VAL A 63 3.52 -6.72 4.00
C VAL A 63 3.66 -8.14 3.45
N ASN A 64 4.89 -8.56 3.17
CA ASN A 64 5.15 -9.91 2.69
C ASN A 64 4.74 -10.96 3.74
N ASN A 65 4.12 -12.05 3.31
CA ASN A 65 3.67 -13.14 4.19
C ASN A 65 4.72 -14.25 4.37
N LYS A 66 5.73 -14.28 3.51
CA LYS A 66 6.89 -15.19 3.61
C LYS A 66 8.01 -14.58 4.43
N THR A 67 8.74 -15.42 5.15
CA THR A 67 9.88 -15.01 5.99
C THR A 67 11.12 -14.74 5.14
N ALA A 68 11.39 -15.61 4.15
CA ALA A 68 12.43 -15.36 3.16
C ALA A 68 11.94 -14.33 2.13
N TRP A 69 12.75 -13.31 1.88
CA TRP A 69 12.55 -12.42 0.74
C TRP A 69 12.87 -13.19 -0.53
N ASP A 70 12.03 -13.02 -1.53
CA ASP A 70 12.20 -13.64 -2.84
C ASP A 70 12.20 -12.52 -3.86
N GLU A 71 13.37 -12.29 -4.44
CA GLU A 71 13.64 -11.21 -5.39
C GLU A 71 12.93 -11.42 -6.73
N SER A 72 12.36 -12.61 -6.98
CA SER A 72 11.60 -12.88 -8.20
C SER A 72 10.17 -12.31 -8.20
N PHE A 73 9.73 -11.68 -7.09
CA PHE A 73 8.42 -11.04 -7.04
C PHE A 73 8.46 -9.61 -7.53
N ASP A 74 8.01 -9.42 -8.77
CA ASP A 74 7.66 -8.13 -9.30
C ASP A 74 6.18 -7.81 -9.08
N MET A 75 5.91 -6.55 -8.69
CA MET A 75 4.55 -6.02 -8.67
C MET A 75 4.19 -5.53 -10.08
N CYS A 76 3.46 -6.34 -10.82
CA CYS A 76 3.06 -6.05 -12.20
C CYS A 76 1.58 -5.63 -12.30
N CYS A 77 1.25 -4.96 -13.41
CA CYS A 77 -0.15 -4.73 -13.78
C CYS A 77 -0.73 -6.02 -14.35
N ASP A 78 -1.57 -6.70 -13.57
CA ASP A 78 -2.17 -7.99 -13.95
C ASP A 78 -3.55 -7.84 -14.60
N SER A 79 -4.13 -6.62 -14.65
CA SER A 79 -5.48 -6.41 -15.19
C SER A 79 -5.49 -6.33 -16.72
N PRO A 80 -6.09 -7.31 -17.43
CA PRO A 80 -6.32 -7.20 -18.86
C PRO A 80 -7.38 -6.12 -19.11
N GLY A 81 -7.06 -5.14 -19.94
CA GLY A 81 -8.02 -4.19 -20.46
C GLY A 81 -8.69 -4.69 -21.74
N PHE A 82 -9.50 -3.82 -22.33
CA PHE A 82 -10.21 -4.12 -23.57
C PHE A 82 -9.24 -4.36 -24.73
N ALA A 83 -9.53 -5.35 -25.58
CA ALA A 83 -8.74 -5.71 -26.76
C ALA A 83 -7.27 -6.13 -26.48
N GLY A 84 -6.96 -6.64 -25.28
CA GLY A 84 -5.61 -7.10 -24.93
C GLY A 84 -4.63 -5.98 -24.56
N LEU A 85 -5.13 -4.75 -24.41
CA LEU A 85 -4.34 -3.63 -23.87
C LEU A 85 -4.40 -3.66 -22.34
N TYR A 86 -3.30 -3.40 -21.66
CA TYR A 86 -3.32 -3.29 -20.19
C TYR A 86 -4.13 -2.06 -19.75
N VAL A 87 -4.88 -2.21 -18.65
CA VAL A 87 -5.51 -1.06 -17.99
C VAL A 87 -4.41 -0.13 -17.47
N ALA A 88 -4.68 1.18 -17.45
CA ALA A 88 -3.77 2.14 -16.84
C ALA A 88 -3.35 1.68 -15.42
N PRO A 89 -2.07 1.90 -15.05
CA PRO A 89 -1.59 1.54 -13.73
C PRO A 89 -2.34 2.34 -12.65
N PRO A 90 -2.57 1.76 -11.46
CA PRO A 90 -3.14 2.49 -10.33
C PRO A 90 -2.31 3.73 -10.00
N LYS A 91 -2.96 4.85 -9.68
CA LYS A 91 -2.27 6.11 -9.31
C LYS A 91 -1.71 6.08 -7.89
N VAL A 92 -2.20 5.17 -7.06
CA VAL A 92 -1.73 5.00 -5.70
C VAL A 92 -0.37 4.28 -5.73
N PRO A 93 0.71 4.90 -5.21
CA PRO A 93 2.00 4.24 -5.13
C PRO A 93 1.93 3.05 -4.17
N ALA A 94 2.45 1.91 -4.62
CA ALA A 94 2.48 0.67 -3.86
C ALA A 94 3.93 0.23 -3.59
N ILE A 95 4.19 -0.23 -2.37
CA ILE A 95 5.48 -0.84 -1.99
C ILE A 95 5.27 -2.20 -1.32
N LEU A 96 6.17 -3.13 -1.59
CA LEU A 96 6.28 -4.40 -0.87
C LEU A 96 7.32 -4.25 0.24
N VAL A 97 6.99 -4.66 1.47
CA VAL A 97 7.87 -4.57 2.63
C VAL A 97 8.09 -5.94 3.29
N PRO A 98 9.23 -6.17 3.98
CA PRO A 98 9.52 -7.45 4.62
C PRO A 98 8.51 -7.81 5.72
N LYS A 99 8.31 -9.11 5.96
CA LYS A 99 7.43 -9.62 7.02
C LYS A 99 7.75 -9.08 8.42
N ALA A 100 9.01 -8.72 8.68
CA ALA A 100 9.47 -8.22 9.98
C ALA A 100 8.75 -6.93 10.44
N VAL A 101 8.19 -6.14 9.52
CA VAL A 101 7.45 -4.91 9.88
C VAL A 101 5.97 -5.16 10.18
N ARG A 102 5.50 -6.41 10.05
CA ARG A 102 4.09 -6.79 10.24
C ARG A 102 3.57 -6.37 11.60
N ASP A 103 4.29 -6.68 12.67
CA ASP A 103 3.81 -6.41 14.03
C ASP A 103 3.71 -4.91 14.32
N ILE A 104 4.53 -4.11 13.63
CA ILE A 104 4.48 -2.66 13.73
C ILE A 104 3.28 -2.12 12.96
N LEU A 105 3.10 -2.52 11.70
CA LEU A 105 2.09 -1.92 10.82
C LEU A 105 0.69 -2.51 10.97
N CYS A 106 0.58 -3.78 11.35
CA CYS A 106 -0.67 -4.52 11.46
C CYS A 106 -1.07 -4.80 12.92
N GLY A 107 -0.18 -4.59 13.89
CA GLY A 107 -0.39 -4.96 15.30
C GLY A 107 -1.38 -4.09 16.09
N GLY A 108 -2.27 -3.34 15.43
CA GLY A 108 -3.31 -2.57 16.12
C GLY A 108 -2.83 -1.32 16.87
N ARG A 109 -1.60 -0.83 16.60
CA ARG A 109 -1.11 0.42 17.18
C ARG A 109 -1.91 1.60 16.64
N LEU A 110 -2.78 2.17 17.47
CA LEU A 110 -3.55 3.36 17.14
C LEU A 110 -2.62 4.57 16.92
N GLY A 111 -2.93 5.37 15.90
CA GLY A 111 -2.25 6.65 15.67
C GLY A 111 -0.87 6.56 15.01
N LEU A 112 -0.50 5.42 14.44
CA LEU A 112 0.66 5.33 13.55
C LEU A 112 0.48 6.27 12.34
N LYS A 113 1.55 7.00 12.03
CA LYS A 113 1.60 7.95 10.92
C LYS A 113 2.92 7.79 10.19
N ALA A 114 2.88 7.97 8.87
CA ALA A 114 4.06 7.92 8.03
C ALA A 114 4.18 9.20 7.20
N ARG A 115 5.43 9.55 6.85
CA ARG A 115 5.78 10.65 5.96
C ARG A 115 7.05 10.30 5.21
N ILE A 116 7.21 10.88 4.03
CA ILE A 116 8.49 10.87 3.32
C ILE A 116 9.42 11.86 4.03
N VAL A 117 10.66 11.44 4.28
CA VAL A 117 11.72 12.29 4.84
C VAL A 117 12.88 12.35 3.85
N ARG A 118 13.45 13.55 3.68
CA ARG A 118 14.71 13.72 2.97
C ARG A 118 15.85 13.44 3.96
N ARG A 119 16.83 12.64 3.55
CA ARG A 119 18.12 12.49 4.24
C ARG A 119 19.17 13.36 3.57
#